data_AF-A0A7S0A982-F1
#
_entry.id   AF-A0A7S0A982-F1
#
_cell.length_a   1.000
_cell.length_b   1.000
_cell.length_c   1.000
_cell.angle_alpha   90.00
_cell.angle_beta   90.00
_cell.angle_gamma   90.00
#
_symmetry.space_group_name_H-M   'P 1'
#
loop_
_entity.id
_entity.type
_entity.pdbx_description
1 polymer ?
#
loop_
_entity_poly.entity_id
_entity_poly.type
_entity_poly.pdbx_seq_one_letter_code
_entity_poly.pdbx_strand_id
1 'polypeptide(L)'
;SVSQFGSLIVFQNGMLMQLLPTFGLGLYFHISECSLTCGITSGLVVLAALAALGNPLDPFIPMVNVSFIANFLTVAIVHAVVVLRGVKEERQEGVAHEVGVPFHEQSCLTIEDIRALMAPSREPSKAILSLMLALALMAVPWYRPPGSREQIMLGLPLWGFIQCLIFVAIFALGQLATMLWTPKGLDSGEVSEEEESKNYADGSCDSNTSSSGTSG
;
A
#
# COMPACT_ATOMS: atom_id res chain seq x y z
N SER A 1 -24.10 -27.01 6.70
CA SER A 1 -23.86 -27.73 7.96
C SER A 1 -22.99 -26.87 8.88
N VAL A 2 -23.01 -27.08 10.20
CA VAL A 2 -22.16 -26.33 11.17
C VAL A 2 -20.67 -26.37 10.78
N SER A 3 -20.22 -27.47 10.16
CA SER A 3 -18.85 -27.63 9.63
C SER A 3 -18.48 -26.64 8.52
N GLN A 4 -19.43 -26.27 7.65
CA GLN A 4 -19.17 -25.31 6.56
C GLN A 4 -18.99 -23.88 7.10
N PHE A 5 -19.75 -23.51 8.13
CA PHE A 5 -19.62 -22.20 8.77
C PHE A 5 -18.28 -22.04 9.49
N GLY A 6 -17.84 -23.09 10.21
CA GLY A 6 -16.51 -23.11 10.83
C GLY A 6 -15.38 -22.97 9.81
N SER A 7 -15.47 -23.68 8.68
CA SER A 7 -14.48 -23.57 7.59
C SER A 7 -14.42 -22.14 7.01
N LEU A 8 -15.55 -21.47 6.87
CA LEU A 8 -15.60 -20.11 6.33
C LEU A 8 -15.02 -19.07 7.29
N ILE A 9 -15.26 -19.20 8.60
CA ILE A 9 -14.62 -18.34 9.62
C ILE A 9 -13.10 -18.54 9.61
N VAL A 10 -12.63 -19.79 9.56
CA VAL A 10 -11.20 -20.10 9.48
C VAL A 10 -10.58 -19.51 8.21
N PHE A 11 -11.30 -19.56 7.08
CA PHE A 11 -10.86 -18.94 5.84
C PHE A 11 -10.77 -17.41 5.94
N GLN A 12 -11.80 -16.73 6.47
CA GLN A 12 -11.80 -15.28 6.65
C GLN A 12 -10.69 -14.80 7.59
N ASN A 13 -10.56 -15.44 8.76
CA ASN A 13 -9.50 -15.12 9.73
C ASN A 13 -8.12 -15.35 9.12
N GLY A 14 -7.99 -16.42 8.34
CA GLY A 14 -6.75 -16.74 7.67
C GLY A 14 -6.37 -15.74 6.56
N MET A 15 -7.34 -15.25 5.79
CA MET A 15 -7.12 -14.17 4.81
C MET A 15 -6.68 -12.86 5.49
N LEU A 16 -7.29 -12.52 6.64
CA LEU A 16 -6.87 -11.35 7.43
C LEU A 16 -5.45 -11.51 7.98
N MET A 17 -5.07 -12.72 8.40
CA MET A 17 -3.71 -12.99 8.88
C MET A 17 -2.66 -12.75 7.80
N GLN A 18 -2.96 -12.91 6.50
CA GLN A 18 -2.01 -12.59 5.42
C GLN A 18 -1.66 -11.09 5.32
N LEU A 19 -2.51 -10.20 5.84
CA LEU A 19 -2.23 -8.76 5.87
C LEU A 19 -1.37 -8.36 7.08
N LEU A 20 -1.31 -9.20 8.11
CA LEU A 20 -0.59 -8.90 9.35
C LEU A 20 0.93 -8.69 9.14
N PRO A 21 1.66 -9.49 8.33
CA PRO A 21 3.06 -9.24 8.00
C PRO A 21 3.25 -7.94 7.24
N THR A 22 2.30 -7.61 6.36
CA THR A 22 2.31 -6.39 5.56
C THR A 22 2.22 -5.15 6.45
N PHE A 23 1.25 -5.12 7.37
CA PHE A 23 1.12 -4.01 8.32
C PHE A 23 2.25 -4.00 9.36
N GLY A 24 2.53 -5.15 9.97
CA GLY A 24 3.55 -5.26 11.02
C GLY A 24 4.93 -4.88 10.51
N LEU A 25 5.37 -5.46 9.40
CA LEU A 25 6.67 -5.13 8.84
C LEU A 25 6.70 -3.73 8.22
N GLY A 26 5.62 -3.27 7.59
CA GLY A 26 5.55 -1.91 7.03
C GLY A 26 5.62 -0.80 8.09
N LEU A 27 5.26 -1.08 9.35
CA LEU A 27 5.38 -0.13 10.46
C LEU A 27 6.79 -0.04 11.05
N TYR A 28 7.57 -1.14 11.03
CA TYR A 28 8.89 -1.19 11.66
C TYR A 28 10.05 -1.17 10.66
N PHE A 29 9.82 -1.56 9.41
CA PHE A 29 10.85 -1.73 8.39
C PHE A 29 10.42 -1.07 7.07
N HIS A 30 11.39 -0.49 6.37
CA HIS A 30 11.19 0.03 5.01
C HIS A 30 11.13 -1.13 4.02
N ILE A 31 9.97 -1.77 3.91
CA ILE A 31 9.77 -2.87 2.97
C ILE A 31 9.29 -2.31 1.62
N SER A 32 9.96 -2.73 0.55
CA SER A 32 9.54 -2.43 -0.83
C SER A 32 8.13 -2.95 -1.12
N GLU A 33 7.32 -2.16 -1.81
CA GLU A 33 6.00 -2.56 -2.31
C GLU A 33 6.06 -3.86 -3.15
N CYS A 34 7.17 -4.06 -3.87
CA CYS A 34 7.42 -5.27 -4.63
C CYS A 34 7.55 -6.51 -3.73
N SER A 35 8.22 -6.40 -2.57
CA SER A 35 8.33 -7.49 -1.60
C SER A 35 6.96 -7.84 -0.99
N LEU A 36 6.12 -6.84 -0.68
CA LEU A 36 4.76 -7.04 -0.17
C LEU A 36 3.87 -7.74 -1.19
N THR A 37 3.84 -7.22 -2.42
CA THR A 37 2.99 -7.77 -3.50
C THR A 37 3.40 -9.21 -3.84
N CYS A 38 4.71 -9.50 -3.91
CA CYS A 38 5.24 -10.86 -4.04
C CYS A 38 4.83 -11.77 -2.87
N GLY A 39 4.85 -11.25 -1.65
CA GLY A 39 4.42 -11.99 -0.45
C GLY A 39 2.94 -12.39 -0.49
N ILE A 40 2.06 -11.42 -0.72
CA ILE A 40 0.61 -11.64 -0.78
C ILE A 40 0.25 -12.59 -1.93
N THR A 41 0.82 -12.36 -3.12
CA THR A 41 0.56 -13.23 -4.28
C THR A 41 1.04 -14.66 -4.04
N SER A 42 2.26 -14.83 -3.50
CA SER A 42 2.78 -16.15 -3.10
C SER A 42 1.89 -16.85 -2.07
N GLY A 43 1.48 -16.14 -1.02
CA GLY A 43 0.56 -16.67 -0.01
C GLY A 43 -0.77 -17.14 -0.60
N LEU A 44 -1.39 -16.34 -1.47
CA LEU A 44 -2.64 -16.69 -2.16
C LEU A 44 -2.48 -17.89 -3.09
N VAL A 45 -1.39 -17.96 -3.85
CA VAL A 45 -1.10 -19.11 -4.73
C VAL A 45 -0.92 -20.39 -3.92
N VAL A 46 -0.18 -20.33 -2.80
CA VAL A 46 -0.01 -21.48 -1.89
C VAL A 46 -1.36 -21.90 -1.28
N LEU A 47 -2.19 -20.94 -0.87
CA LEU A 47 -3.53 -21.24 -0.36
C LEU A 47 -4.41 -21.94 -1.40
N ALA A 48 -4.42 -21.43 -2.63
CA ALA A 48 -5.16 -22.02 -3.74
C ALA A 48 -4.65 -23.44 -4.07
N ALA A 49 -3.34 -23.64 -4.06
CA ALA A 49 -2.74 -24.96 -4.28
C ALA A 49 -3.11 -25.95 -3.17
N LEU A 50 -3.04 -25.55 -1.90
CA LEU A 50 -3.46 -26.39 -0.76
C LEU A 50 -4.96 -26.69 -0.79
N ALA A 51 -5.78 -25.73 -1.22
CA ALA A 51 -7.21 -25.95 -1.39
C ALA A 51 -7.53 -26.95 -2.52
N ALA A 52 -6.75 -26.92 -3.61
CA ALA A 52 -6.95 -27.80 -4.77
C ALA A 52 -6.37 -29.20 -4.58
N LEU A 53 -5.17 -29.30 -4.00
CA LEU A 53 -4.42 -30.56 -3.86
C LEU A 53 -4.65 -31.23 -2.50
N GLY A 54 -5.29 -30.54 -1.56
CA GLY A 54 -5.40 -30.95 -0.17
C GLY A 54 -4.20 -30.49 0.67
N ASN A 55 -4.42 -30.39 1.98
CA ASN A 55 -3.39 -30.00 2.93
C ASN A 55 -2.62 -31.23 3.43
N PRO A 56 -1.34 -31.42 3.08
CA PRO A 56 -0.56 -32.56 3.56
C PRO A 56 -0.28 -32.51 5.06
N LEU A 57 -0.49 -31.36 5.71
CA LEU A 57 -0.23 -31.12 7.14
C LEU A 57 -1.50 -31.21 8.00
N ASP A 58 -2.63 -31.61 7.41
CA ASP A 58 -3.87 -31.89 8.15
C ASP A 58 -3.68 -33.15 9.03
N PRO A 59 -4.13 -33.18 10.31
CA PRO A 59 -4.89 -32.16 11.04
C PRO A 59 -4.05 -31.18 11.88
N PHE A 60 -2.73 -31.24 11.80
CA PHE A 60 -1.83 -30.52 12.71
C PHE A 60 -1.78 -29.01 12.46
N ILE A 61 -1.74 -28.59 11.19
CA ILE A 61 -1.61 -27.17 10.81
C ILE A 61 -2.72 -26.80 9.84
N PRO A 62 -3.60 -25.84 10.20
CA PRO A 62 -4.62 -25.34 9.27
C PRO A 62 -3.99 -24.81 7.99
N MET A 63 -4.59 -25.11 6.83
CA MET A 63 -4.09 -24.70 5.51
C MET A 63 -3.77 -23.20 5.41
N VAL A 64 -4.54 -22.36 6.13
CA VAL A 64 -4.34 -20.91 6.06
C VAL A 64 -3.11 -20.45 6.84
N ASN A 65 -2.72 -21.15 7.90
CA ASN A 65 -1.47 -20.85 8.62
C ASN A 65 -0.26 -21.17 7.73
N VAL A 66 -0.32 -22.23 6.93
CA VAL A 66 0.74 -22.58 5.97
C VAL A 66 0.90 -21.48 4.91
N SER A 67 -0.21 -21.01 4.36
CA SER A 67 -0.23 -19.88 3.41
C SER A 67 0.30 -18.58 4.02
N PHE A 68 -0.06 -18.27 5.27
CA PHE A 68 0.46 -17.13 6.02
C PHE A 68 1.99 -17.22 6.19
N ILE A 69 2.51 -18.39 6.59
CA ILE A 69 3.95 -18.61 6.72
C ILE A 69 4.65 -18.43 5.37
N ALA A 70 4.08 -18.96 4.29
CA ALA A 70 4.63 -18.81 2.94
C ALA A 70 4.69 -17.34 2.51
N ASN A 71 3.64 -16.54 2.79
CA ASN A 71 3.65 -15.10 2.57
C ASN A 71 4.79 -14.44 3.36
N PHE A 72 4.85 -14.65 4.68
CA PHE A 72 5.87 -14.06 5.55
C PHE A 72 7.30 -14.39 5.08
N LEU A 73 7.56 -15.66 4.75
CA LEU A 73 8.87 -16.11 4.24
C LEU A 73 9.19 -15.47 2.88
N THR A 74 8.21 -15.36 1.99
CA THR A 74 8.42 -14.72 0.68
C THR A 74 8.78 -13.25 0.86
N VAL A 75 8.06 -12.50 1.70
CA VAL A 75 8.40 -11.10 2.00
C VAL A 75 9.81 -11.00 2.56
N ALA A 76 10.15 -11.84 3.56
CA ALA A 76 11.45 -11.82 4.20
C ALA A 76 12.59 -12.14 3.21
N ILE A 77 12.42 -13.15 2.34
CA ILE A 77 13.42 -13.54 1.34
C ILE A 77 13.57 -12.44 0.29
N VAL A 78 12.48 -11.94 -0.28
CA VAL A 78 12.55 -10.91 -1.33
C VAL A 78 13.16 -9.63 -0.75
N HIS A 79 12.77 -9.24 0.45
CA HIS A 79 13.36 -8.09 1.14
C HIS A 79 14.86 -8.29 1.41
N ALA A 80 15.27 -9.45 1.93
CA ALA A 80 16.68 -9.77 2.14
C ALA A 80 17.48 -9.75 0.83
N VAL A 81 16.93 -10.27 -0.27
CA VAL A 81 17.58 -10.23 -1.60
C VAL A 81 17.74 -8.80 -2.09
N VAL A 82 16.73 -7.94 -1.93
CA VAL A 82 16.80 -6.52 -2.31
C VAL A 82 17.89 -5.81 -1.50
N VAL A 83 17.92 -5.99 -0.18
CA VAL A 83 18.94 -5.41 0.70
C VAL A 83 20.35 -5.90 0.34
N LEU A 84 20.52 -7.20 0.11
CA LEU A 84 21.82 -7.77 -0.26
C LEU A 84 22.31 -7.30 -1.64
N ARG A 85 21.40 -7.00 -2.57
CA ARG A 85 21.75 -6.45 -3.89
C ARG A 85 22.14 -4.98 -3.81
N GLY A 86 21.40 -4.17 -3.05
CA GLY A 86 21.70 -2.74 -2.87
C GLY A 86 23.08 -2.49 -2.24
N VAL A 87 23.45 -3.29 -1.23
CA VAL A 87 24.79 -3.21 -0.60
C VAL A 87 25.93 -3.55 -1.58
N LYS A 88 25.64 -4.32 -2.63
CA LYS A 88 26.66 -4.74 -3.60
C LYS A 88 26.93 -3.68 -4.67
N GLU A 89 25.94 -2.84 -5.00
CA GLU A 89 26.10 -1.74 -5.97
C GLU A 89 26.92 -0.59 -5.40
N GLU A 90 26.69 -0.19 -4.13
CA GLU A 90 27.49 0.89 -3.51
C GLU A 90 28.98 0.58 -3.41
N ARG A 91 29.37 -0.71 -3.40
CA ARG A 91 30.80 -1.08 -3.30
C ARG A 91 31.53 -1.10 -4.65
N GLN A 92 30.82 -0.96 -5.77
CA GLN A 92 31.40 -1.13 -7.10
C GLN A 92 31.40 0.14 -7.96
N GLU A 93 30.78 1.24 -7.51
CA GLU A 93 30.84 2.55 -8.17
C GLU A 93 32.03 3.40 -7.71
N GLY A 94 33.23 2.92 -8.07
CA GLY A 94 34.43 3.76 -8.22
C GLY A 94 34.73 4.10 -9.68
N VAL A 95 33.82 3.78 -10.61
CA VAL A 95 34.02 4.03 -12.05
C VAL A 95 32.80 4.77 -12.57
N ALA A 96 33.01 6.07 -12.79
CA ALA A 96 32.07 6.98 -13.40
C ALA A 96 31.50 6.41 -14.71
N HIS A 97 30.25 5.97 -14.68
CA HIS A 97 29.45 5.86 -15.88
C HIS A 97 28.22 6.74 -15.70
N GLU A 98 28.33 7.98 -16.17
CA GLU A 98 27.20 8.81 -16.54
C GLU A 98 26.38 8.05 -17.61
N VAL A 99 25.40 7.28 -17.18
CA VAL A 99 24.20 6.99 -17.97
C VAL A 99 23.03 7.23 -17.04
N GLY A 100 22.56 8.48 -17.07
CA GLY A 100 21.41 8.93 -16.33
C GLY A 100 20.18 8.11 -16.67
N VAL A 101 19.69 7.37 -15.68
CA VAL A 101 18.54 7.86 -14.92
C VAL A 101 18.87 7.59 -13.46
N PRO A 102 19.25 8.60 -12.65
CA PRO A 102 19.38 8.39 -11.22
C PRO A 102 18.01 7.97 -10.73
N PHE A 103 17.87 6.69 -10.36
CA PHE A 103 16.78 6.25 -9.50
C PHE A 103 17.05 6.98 -8.21
N HIS A 104 16.51 8.19 -8.13
CA HIS A 104 16.71 9.14 -7.06
C HIS A 104 16.48 8.34 -5.79
N GLU A 105 17.56 8.19 -5.03
CA GLU A 105 17.60 7.86 -3.63
C GLU A 105 16.40 8.56 -3.00
N GLN A 106 15.28 7.82 -2.94
CA GLN A 106 14.00 8.36 -2.50
C GLN A 106 14.21 8.60 -1.03
N SER A 107 14.68 9.81 -0.75
CA SER A 107 14.92 10.35 0.56
C SER A 107 13.76 9.91 1.40
N CYS A 108 14.07 9.14 2.46
CA CYS A 108 13.07 8.62 3.38
C CYS A 108 12.04 9.71 3.60
N LEU A 109 10.79 9.45 3.22
CA LEU A 109 9.69 10.37 3.44
C LEU A 109 9.64 10.55 4.97
N THR A 110 10.31 11.58 5.47
CA THR A 110 10.38 11.84 6.90
C THR A 110 8.96 12.09 7.37
N ILE A 111 8.64 11.80 8.62
CA ILE A 111 7.28 12.04 9.14
C ILE A 111 6.90 13.52 8.91
N GLU A 112 7.88 14.42 8.95
CA GLU A 112 7.76 15.82 8.53
C GLU A 112 7.34 15.96 7.07
N ASP A 113 8.00 15.28 6.12
CA ASP A 113 7.63 15.28 4.70
C ASP A 113 6.25 14.67 4.46
N ILE A 114 5.93 13.54 5.10
CA ILE A 114 4.58 12.94 5.01
C ILE A 114 3.53 13.93 5.52
N ARG A 115 3.81 14.58 6.65
CA ARG A 115 2.91 15.58 7.23
C ARG A 115 2.81 16.81 6.32
N ALA A 116 3.89 17.26 5.71
CA ALA A 116 3.90 18.37 4.77
C ALA A 116 3.13 18.02 3.48
N LEU A 117 3.26 16.79 2.98
CA LEU A 117 2.54 16.28 1.81
C LEU A 117 1.04 16.05 2.11
N MET A 118 0.72 15.64 3.33
CA MET A 118 -0.65 15.42 3.78
C MET A 118 -1.35 16.71 4.26
N ALA A 119 -0.62 17.73 4.69
CA ALA A 119 -1.19 18.99 5.17
C ALA A 119 -2.13 19.68 4.16
N PRO A 120 -1.83 19.73 2.85
CA PRO A 120 -2.74 20.29 1.86
C PRO A 120 -3.73 19.27 1.28
N SER A 121 -3.58 17.98 1.59
CA SER A 121 -4.44 16.93 1.06
C SER A 121 -5.87 17.07 1.60
N ARG A 122 -6.84 17.11 0.69
CA ARG A 122 -8.26 17.12 1.06
C ARG A 122 -8.69 15.69 1.31
N GLU A 123 -8.98 15.36 2.56
CA GLU A 123 -9.48 14.02 2.92
C GLU A 123 -10.73 13.66 2.09
N PRO A 124 -10.89 12.39 1.70
CA PRO A 124 -12.10 11.93 1.01
C PRO A 124 -13.32 12.27 1.85
N SER A 125 -14.44 12.58 1.17
CA SER A 125 -15.63 13.05 1.89
C SER A 125 -16.05 12.06 2.97
N LYS A 126 -16.25 12.56 4.19
CA LYS A 126 -16.69 11.75 5.34
C LYS A 126 -17.97 10.97 5.04
N ALA A 127 -18.79 11.48 4.12
CA ALA A 127 -19.98 10.81 3.60
C ALA A 127 -19.64 9.47 2.90
N ILE A 128 -18.67 9.44 1.99
CA ILE A 128 -18.26 8.21 1.28
C ILE A 128 -17.69 7.19 2.28
N LEU A 129 -16.83 7.63 3.20
CA LEU A 129 -16.29 6.77 4.27
C LEU A 129 -17.42 6.20 5.15
N SER A 130 -18.39 7.02 5.54
CA SER A 130 -19.54 6.58 6.35
C SER A 130 -20.42 5.58 5.59
N LEU A 131 -20.57 5.75 4.27
CA LEU A 131 -21.32 4.84 3.41
C LEU A 131 -20.61 3.49 3.29
N MET A 132 -19.29 3.48 3.07
CA MET A 132 -18.49 2.26 3.05
C MET A 132 -18.59 1.50 4.38
N LEU A 133 -18.56 2.20 5.51
CA LEU A 133 -18.73 1.60 6.83
C LEU A 133 -20.13 1.02 7.02
N ALA A 134 -21.19 1.75 6.63
CA ALA A 134 -22.56 1.26 6.70
C ALA A 134 -22.77 -0.01 5.85
N LEU A 135 -22.19 -0.04 4.65
CA LEU A 135 -22.19 -1.22 3.79
C LEU A 135 -21.43 -2.39 4.44
N ALA A 136 -20.28 -2.13 5.06
CA ALA A 136 -19.53 -3.17 5.76
C ALA A 136 -20.32 -3.79 6.92
N LEU A 137 -21.07 -2.98 7.67
CA LEU A 137 -21.97 -3.47 8.73
C LEU A 137 -23.14 -4.27 8.16
N MET A 138 -23.67 -3.87 7.00
CA MET A 138 -24.72 -4.61 6.27
C MET A 138 -24.23 -5.96 5.73
N ALA A 139 -22.91 -6.15 5.56
CA ALA A 139 -22.34 -7.42 5.14
C ALA A 139 -22.48 -8.51 6.22
N VAL A 140 -22.68 -8.13 7.49
CA VAL A 140 -22.95 -9.07 8.57
C VAL A 140 -24.35 -9.66 8.35
N PRO A 141 -24.54 -10.98 8.38
CA PRO A 141 -25.84 -11.59 8.09
C PRO A 141 -26.80 -11.54 9.30
N TRP A 142 -27.17 -10.34 9.77
CA TRP A 142 -28.07 -10.13 10.92
C TRP A 142 -29.54 -10.47 10.63
N TYR A 143 -29.91 -10.59 9.35
CA TYR A 143 -31.29 -10.80 8.89
C TYR A 143 -31.76 -12.25 8.96
N ARG A 144 -30.94 -13.20 9.44
CA ARG A 144 -31.27 -14.64 9.36
C ARG A 144 -31.37 -15.32 10.73
N PRO A 145 -32.47 -16.05 11.01
CA PRO A 145 -32.57 -16.86 12.22
C PRO A 145 -31.58 -18.04 12.19
N PRO A 146 -30.98 -18.38 13.33
CA PRO A 146 -30.12 -19.56 13.44
C PRO A 146 -30.92 -20.83 13.09
N GLY A 147 -30.31 -21.72 12.31
CA GLY A 147 -30.91 -23.00 11.93
C GLY A 147 -31.84 -22.96 10.70
N SER A 148 -32.03 -21.80 10.06
CA SER A 148 -32.76 -21.73 8.79
C SER A 148 -32.01 -22.45 7.66
N ARG A 149 -32.75 -23.08 6.73
CA ARG A 149 -32.14 -23.74 5.56
C ARG A 149 -31.47 -22.70 4.66
N GLU A 150 -30.22 -22.98 4.31
CA GLU A 150 -29.42 -22.15 3.42
C GLU A 150 -29.84 -22.36 1.97
N GLN A 151 -30.25 -21.27 1.31
CA GLN A 151 -30.42 -21.27 -0.14
C GLN A 151 -29.04 -21.12 -0.77
N ILE A 152 -28.71 -22.03 -1.69
CA ILE A 152 -27.45 -21.98 -2.44
C ILE A 152 -27.73 -21.28 -3.76
N MET A 153 -27.02 -20.18 -4.03
CA MET A 153 -27.09 -19.43 -5.28
C MET A 153 -25.68 -19.41 -5.90
N LEU A 154 -25.55 -19.89 -7.15
CA LEU A 154 -24.26 -20.01 -7.85
C LEU A 154 -23.19 -20.80 -7.08
N GLY A 155 -23.59 -21.82 -6.32
CA GLY A 155 -22.65 -22.64 -5.53
C GLY A 155 -22.21 -22.04 -4.19
N LEU A 156 -22.66 -20.82 -3.86
CA LEU A 156 -22.43 -20.16 -2.59
C LEU A 156 -23.72 -20.06 -1.78
N PRO A 157 -23.68 -20.07 -0.44
CA PRO A 157 -24.86 -19.72 0.33
C PRO A 157 -25.27 -18.27 0.02
N LEU A 158 -26.58 -18.00 -0.02
CA LEU A 158 -27.15 -16.70 -0.41
C LEU A 158 -26.52 -15.52 0.35
N TRP A 159 -26.25 -15.69 1.64
CA TRP A 159 -25.61 -14.63 2.45
C TRP A 159 -24.18 -14.34 1.99
N GLY A 160 -23.43 -15.36 1.56
CA GLY A 160 -22.08 -15.20 1.02
C GLY A 160 -22.11 -14.50 -0.34
N PHE A 161 -23.13 -14.78 -1.16
CA PHE A 161 -23.35 -14.06 -2.41
C PHE A 161 -23.65 -12.57 -2.17
N ILE A 162 -24.55 -12.26 -1.22
CA ILE A 162 -24.86 -10.88 -0.82
C ILE A 162 -23.61 -10.17 -0.29
N GLN A 163 -22.84 -10.84 0.57
CA GLN A 163 -21.59 -10.31 1.11
C GLN A 163 -20.57 -10.00 -0.01
N CYS A 164 -20.46 -10.87 -1.01
CA CYS A 164 -19.60 -10.64 -2.17
C CYS A 164 -20.03 -9.37 -2.94
N LEU A 165 -21.33 -9.21 -3.22
CA LEU A 165 -21.85 -8.00 -3.89
C LEU A 165 -21.57 -6.73 -3.07
N ILE A 166 -21.73 -6.80 -1.75
CA ILE A 166 -21.43 -5.67 -0.86
C ILE A 166 -19.94 -5.31 -0.92
N PHE A 167 -19.03 -6.30 -0.89
CA PHE A 167 -17.60 -6.02 -1.02
C PHE A 167 -17.21 -5.43 -2.37
N VAL A 168 -17.83 -5.89 -3.46
CA VAL A 168 -17.63 -5.29 -4.79
C VAL A 168 -18.08 -3.81 -4.78
N ALA A 169 -19.22 -3.51 -4.14
CA ALA A 169 -19.69 -2.14 -4.00
C ALA A 169 -18.75 -1.27 -3.15
N ILE A 170 -18.28 -1.77 -2.01
CA ILE A 170 -17.29 -1.08 -1.15
C ILE A 170 -16.00 -0.84 -1.92
N PHE A 171 -15.52 -1.83 -2.68
CA PHE A 171 -14.32 -1.68 -3.50
C PHE A 171 -14.49 -0.59 -4.55
N ALA A 172 -15.60 -0.57 -5.28
CA ALA A 172 -15.90 0.48 -6.26
C ALA A 172 -15.98 1.87 -5.62
N LEU A 173 -16.59 1.99 -4.44
CA LEU A 173 -16.60 3.24 -3.66
C LEU A 173 -15.21 3.66 -3.20
N GLY A 174 -14.38 2.70 -2.81
CA GLY A 174 -12.98 2.95 -2.45
C GLY A 174 -12.18 3.49 -3.64
N GLN A 175 -12.35 2.91 -4.82
CA GLN A 175 -11.74 3.40 -6.06
C GLN A 175 -12.25 4.79 -6.44
N LEU A 176 -13.55 5.06 -6.27
CA LEU A 176 -14.08 6.40 -6.49
C LEU A 176 -13.52 7.41 -5.48
N ALA A 177 -13.36 7.01 -4.21
CA ALA A 177 -12.77 7.84 -3.17
C ALA A 177 -11.30 8.17 -3.48
N THR A 178 -10.52 7.22 -4.00
CA THR A 178 -9.13 7.46 -4.42
C THR A 178 -9.07 8.32 -5.69
N MET A 179 -9.97 8.14 -6.66
CA MET A 179 -10.03 9.02 -7.84
C MET A 179 -10.45 10.46 -7.50
N LEU A 180 -11.34 10.64 -6.52
CA LEU A 180 -11.72 11.96 -5.99
C LEU A 180 -10.65 12.57 -5.08
N TRP A 181 -9.70 11.76 -4.61
CA TRP A 181 -8.60 12.24 -3.81
C TRP A 181 -7.57 12.92 -4.71
N THR A 182 -7.67 14.24 -4.82
CA THR A 182 -6.66 15.04 -5.53
C THR A 182 -5.65 15.56 -4.50
N PRO A 183 -4.39 15.08 -4.51
CA PRO A 183 -3.35 15.67 -3.68
C PRO A 183 -3.09 17.09 -4.17
N LYS A 184 -3.39 18.08 -3.33
CA LYS A 184 -3.01 19.49 -3.59
C LYS A 184 -1.52 19.62 -3.34
N GLY A 185 -0.70 19.38 -4.34
CA GLY A 185 0.76 19.49 -4.17
C GLY A 185 1.57 19.56 -5.46
N LEU A 186 0.93 19.41 -6.61
CA LEU A 186 1.56 19.58 -7.92
C LEU A 186 0.71 20.50 -8.78
N ASP A 187 0.24 21.61 -8.20
CA ASP A 187 0.13 22.80 -9.03
C ASP A 187 1.58 23.11 -9.43
N SER A 188 1.92 22.57 -10.60
CA SER A 188 2.98 22.99 -11.49
C SER A 188 3.48 24.37 -11.08
N GLY A 189 4.77 24.46 -10.79
CA GLY A 189 5.45 25.73 -10.60
C GLY A 189 5.28 26.64 -11.83
N GLU A 190 4.13 27.29 -11.93
CA GLU A 190 4.10 28.74 -11.93
C GLU A 190 4.60 29.17 -10.53
N VAL A 191 5.83 28.84 -10.11
CA VAL A 191 6.93 29.82 -10.17
C VAL A 191 6.46 30.97 -11.03
N SER A 192 5.79 31.91 -10.36
CA SER A 192 5.40 33.16 -10.94
C SER A 192 6.66 33.71 -11.58
N GLU A 193 6.77 33.63 -12.92
CA GLU A 193 7.80 34.33 -13.70
C GLU A 193 7.82 35.84 -13.35
N GLU A 194 6.74 36.33 -12.72
CA GLU A 194 6.65 37.65 -12.10
C GLU A 194 7.59 37.91 -10.91
N GLU A 195 7.97 36.91 -10.10
CA GLU A 195 8.97 37.13 -9.03
C GLU A 195 10.41 37.00 -9.54
N GLU A 196 10.69 36.09 -10.48
CA GLU A 196 12.03 36.00 -11.10
C GLU A 196 12.32 37.20 -12.02
N SER A 197 11.33 37.73 -12.73
CA SER A 197 11.49 38.98 -13.52
C SER A 197 11.74 40.22 -12.65
N LYS A 198 11.19 40.27 -11.43
CA LYS A 198 11.51 41.35 -10.48
C LYS A 198 12.91 41.21 -9.90
N ASN A 199 13.36 39.98 -9.61
CA ASN A 199 14.69 39.75 -9.06
C ASN A 199 15.81 40.00 -10.11
N TYR A 200 15.56 39.74 -11.39
CA TYR A 200 16.49 40.10 -12.47
C TYR A 200 16.50 41.60 -12.80
N ALA A 201 15.39 42.31 -12.61
CA ALA A 201 15.33 43.75 -12.83
C ALA A 201 16.08 44.56 -11.75
N ASP A 202 16.14 44.06 -10.51
CA ASP A 202 16.75 44.78 -9.39
C ASP A 202 18.26 44.47 -9.20
N GLY A 203 18.76 43.36 -9.75
CA GLY A 203 20.16 42.92 -9.58
C GLY A 203 21.21 43.55 -10.53
N SER A 204 20.81 44.42 -11.47
CA SER A 204 21.68 44.85 -12.59
C SER A 204 22.28 46.27 -12.47
N CYS A 205 22.38 46.90 -11.30
CA CYS A 205 22.87 48.29 -11.23
C CYS A 205 23.94 48.67 -10.20
N ASP A 206 24.54 47.73 -9.46
CA ASP A 206 25.64 48.09 -8.53
C ASP A 206 26.98 47.42 -8.90
N SER A 207 27.49 47.75 -10.08
CA SER A 207 28.92 47.62 -10.42
C SER A 207 29.56 48.99 -10.54
N ASN A 208 29.60 49.72 -9.44
CA ASN A 208 30.52 50.81 -9.15
C ASN A 208 30.66 50.77 -7.62
N THR A 209 31.84 50.63 -7.02
CA THR A 209 32.63 51.81 -6.67
C THR A 209 33.91 51.37 -5.93
N SER A 210 35.04 51.92 -6.38
CA SER A 210 36.26 52.22 -5.63
C SER A 210 37.28 51.14 -5.33
N SER A 211 38.16 50.97 -6.33
CA SER A 211 39.60 50.91 -6.13
C SER A 211 40.16 52.18 -5.46
N SER A 212 40.70 52.04 -4.25
CA SER A 212 41.70 52.93 -3.65
C SER A 212 42.40 52.10 -2.57
N GLY A 213 43.64 51.64 -2.70
CA GLY A 213 44.81 52.37 -3.18
C GLY A 213 45.37 53.18 -2.02
N THR A 214 46.16 52.56 -1.12
CA THR A 214 47.12 53.32 -0.30
C THR A 214 48.30 52.43 0.10
N SER A 215 49.45 52.79 -0.44
CA SER A 215 50.78 52.34 -0.04
C SER A 215 51.20 52.98 1.28
N GLY A 216 52.00 52.25 2.06
CA GLY A 216 52.68 52.73 3.26
C GLY A 216 53.41 51.60 3.94
#